data_AF-A0A9X2KFS6-F1
#
_entry.id   AF-A0A9X2KFS6-F1
#
_cell.length_a   1.000
_cell.length_b   1.000
_cell.length_c   1.000
_cell.angle_alpha   90.00
_cell.angle_beta   90.00
_cell.angle_gamma   90.00
#
_symmetry.space_group_name_H-M   'P 1'
#
loop_
_entity.id
_entity.type
_entity.pdbx_description
1 polymer ?
#
loop_
_entity_poly.entity_id
_entity_poly.type
_entity_poly.pdbx_seq_one_letter_code
_entity_poly.pdbx_strand_id
1 'polypeptide(L)'
;MADAKTSPSIALRSGTPLPVQATPRIPVIALGMSLGLFLAVTFVLCVGFDLLFPGKAMYESWLRLLPGFTWLSWPSFLLGLAESFAYGWYVALVFGPLYNFFAARSGRRERA
;
A
#
# COMPACT_ATOMS: atom_id res chain seq x y z
N MET A 1 -59.46 29.30 37.89
CA MET A 1 -58.24 29.72 38.63
C MET A 1 -57.72 28.45 39.32
N ALA A 2 -56.68 27.76 38.90
CA ALA A 2 -55.66 27.90 37.87
C ALA A 2 -55.23 26.45 37.55
N ASP A 3 -55.33 26.05 36.29
CA ASP A 3 -54.21 25.80 35.37
C ASP A 3 -53.28 24.64 35.77
N ALA A 4 -53.40 23.59 34.96
CA ALA A 4 -52.56 22.41 34.94
C ALA A 4 -51.09 22.78 34.67
N LYS A 5 -50.19 22.42 35.60
CA LYS A 5 -48.75 22.53 35.37
C LYS A 5 -48.24 21.24 34.71
N THR A 6 -48.35 21.19 33.38
CA THR A 6 -47.71 20.18 32.54
C THR A 6 -46.20 20.38 32.55
N SER A 7 -45.46 19.41 33.08
CA SER A 7 -43.99 19.36 32.99
C SER A 7 -43.56 19.08 31.54
N PRO A 8 -42.57 19.79 30.98
CA PRO A 8 -42.08 19.50 29.64
C PRO A 8 -41.18 18.25 29.68
N SER A 9 -41.62 17.21 28.99
CA SER A 9 -40.82 16.02 28.68
C SER A 9 -39.67 16.42 27.75
N ILE A 10 -38.44 16.48 28.27
CA ILE A 10 -37.24 16.63 27.44
C ILE A 10 -37.06 15.31 26.69
N ALA A 11 -37.57 15.27 25.46
CA ALA A 11 -37.29 14.19 24.52
C ALA A 11 -35.81 14.27 24.11
N LEU A 12 -34.98 13.46 24.76
CA LEU A 12 -33.59 13.23 24.37
C LEU A 12 -33.63 12.63 22.95
N ARG A 13 -33.24 13.44 21.95
CA ARG A 13 -33.16 13.02 20.55
C ARG A 13 -32.07 11.95 20.44
N SER A 14 -32.48 10.70 20.36
CA SER A 14 -31.65 9.57 19.97
C SER A 14 -31.31 9.70 18.48
N GLY A 15 -30.29 10.50 18.18
CA GLY A 15 -29.68 10.52 16.85
C GLY A 15 -28.94 9.21 16.61
N THR A 16 -29.24 8.54 15.50
CA THR A 16 -28.40 7.46 14.97
C THR A 16 -27.02 8.04 14.64
N PRO A 17 -25.91 7.49 15.18
CA PRO A 17 -24.59 7.90 14.72
C PRO A 17 -24.47 7.51 13.24
N LEU A 18 -24.49 8.51 12.37
CA LEU A 18 -24.16 8.32 10.97
C LEU A 18 -22.71 7.82 10.90
N PRO A 19 -22.41 6.83 10.04
CA PRO A 19 -21.03 6.42 9.82
C PRO A 19 -20.29 7.64 9.28
N VAL A 20 -19.48 8.26 10.14
CA VAL A 20 -18.49 9.26 9.74
C VAL A 20 -17.66 8.54 8.70
N GLN A 21 -17.86 8.90 7.42
CA GLN A 21 -17.11 8.35 6.31
C GLN A 21 -15.63 8.57 6.63
N ALA A 22 -14.96 7.51 7.03
CA ALA A 22 -13.53 7.55 7.27
C ALA A 22 -12.90 7.95 5.95
N THR A 23 -12.17 9.07 5.94
CA THR A 23 -11.45 9.52 4.74
C THR A 23 -10.68 8.33 4.20
N PRO A 24 -10.85 7.95 2.90
CA PRO A 24 -10.15 6.81 2.35
C PRO A 24 -8.64 6.98 2.54
N ARG A 25 -8.05 6.22 3.46
CA ARG A 25 -6.60 6.20 3.70
C ARG A 25 -6.05 4.90 3.17
N ILE A 26 -4.97 4.99 2.43
CA ILE A 26 -4.27 3.81 1.96
C ILE A 26 -3.50 3.20 3.13
N PRO A 27 -3.76 1.93 3.49
CA PRO A 27 -3.00 1.21 4.51
C PRO A 27 -1.62 0.86 3.96
N VAL A 28 -0.61 1.67 4.33
CA VAL A 28 0.77 1.58 3.82
C VAL A 28 1.38 0.19 3.99
N ILE A 29 1.14 -0.46 5.13
CA ILE A 29 1.68 -1.81 5.40
C ILE A 29 1.06 -2.85 4.46
N ALA A 30 -0.26 -2.83 4.28
CA ALA A 30 -0.92 -3.75 3.36
C ALA A 30 -0.49 -3.50 1.90
N LEU A 31 -0.33 -2.22 1.52
CA LEU A 31 0.21 -1.83 0.22
C LEU A 31 1.62 -2.38 0.01
N GLY A 32 2.53 -2.19 0.97
CA GLY A 32 3.93 -2.66 0.92
C GLY A 32 4.04 -4.17 0.86
N MET A 33 3.26 -4.88 1.67
CA MET A 33 3.21 -6.35 1.63
C MET A 33 2.70 -6.87 0.28
N SER A 34 1.65 -6.25 -0.27
CA SER A 34 1.06 -6.67 -1.55
C SER A 34 2.00 -6.41 -2.72
N LEU A 35 2.57 -5.21 -2.82
CA LEU A 35 3.54 -4.83 -3.86
C LEU A 35 4.85 -5.60 -3.74
N GLY A 36 5.38 -5.73 -2.52
CA GLY A 36 6.60 -6.49 -2.26
C GLY A 36 6.43 -7.95 -2.66
N LEU A 37 5.34 -8.60 -2.24
CA LEU A 37 5.10 -10.00 -2.59
C LEU A 37 4.84 -10.19 -4.08
N PHE A 38 4.11 -9.27 -4.70
CA PHE A 38 3.90 -9.28 -6.16
C PHE A 38 5.22 -9.22 -6.92
N LEU A 39 6.09 -8.24 -6.60
CA LEU A 39 7.40 -8.12 -7.26
C LEU A 39 8.31 -9.30 -6.97
N ALA A 40 8.30 -9.83 -5.74
CA ALA A 40 9.05 -11.02 -5.39
C ALA A 40 8.61 -12.24 -6.21
N VAL A 41 7.30 -12.49 -6.33
CA VAL A 41 6.75 -13.59 -7.14
C VAL A 41 7.08 -13.40 -8.61
N THR A 42 6.91 -12.20 -9.17
CA THR A 42 7.28 -11.90 -10.56
C THR A 42 8.77 -12.15 -10.80
N PHE A 43 9.65 -11.73 -9.88
CA PHE A 43 11.07 -12.00 -9.97
C PHE A 43 11.39 -13.50 -10.04
N VAL A 44 10.79 -14.32 -9.15
CA VAL A 44 10.97 -15.77 -9.16
C VAL A 44 10.50 -16.38 -10.48
N LEU A 45 9.35 -15.95 -11.00
CA LEU A 45 8.83 -16.41 -12.29
C LEU A 45 9.76 -16.01 -13.45
N CYS A 46 10.30 -14.79 -13.43
CA CYS A 46 11.25 -14.32 -14.44
C CYS A 46 12.53 -15.17 -14.43
N VAL A 47 13.10 -15.46 -13.25
CA VAL A 47 14.30 -16.30 -13.12
C VAL A 47 14.01 -17.73 -13.56
N GLY A 48 12.86 -18.30 -13.18
CA GLY A 48 12.46 -19.64 -13.62
C GLY A 48 12.29 -19.73 -15.14
N PHE A 49 11.76 -18.68 -15.77
CA PHE A 49 11.62 -18.61 -17.22
C PHE A 49 12.98 -18.52 -17.94
N ASP A 50 13.91 -17.72 -17.42
CA ASP A 50 15.29 -17.60 -17.94
C ASP A 50 16.03 -18.95 -17.86
N LEU A 51 15.79 -19.74 -16.79
CA LEU A 51 16.34 -21.08 -16.64
C LEU A 51 15.73 -22.10 -17.62
N LEU A 52 14.43 -21.97 -17.94
CA LEU A 52 13.75 -22.79 -18.96
C LEU A 52 14.18 -22.41 -20.39
N PHE A 53 14.50 -21.14 -20.63
CA PHE A 53 14.84 -20.58 -21.94
C PHE A 53 16.13 -19.75 -21.88
N PRO A 54 17.31 -20.39 -21.80
CA PRO A 54 18.61 -19.74 -21.55
C PRO A 54 19.12 -18.79 -22.66
N GLY A 55 18.30 -18.50 -23.68
CA GLY A 55 18.64 -17.62 -24.81
C GLY A 55 17.96 -16.24 -24.79
N LYS A 56 17.14 -15.93 -23.78
CA LYS A 56 16.40 -14.65 -23.69
C LYS A 56 16.93 -13.81 -22.53
N ALA A 57 18.10 -13.20 -22.71
CA ALA A 57 18.85 -12.50 -21.67
C ALA A 57 18.04 -11.37 -20.98
N MET A 58 17.36 -11.69 -19.87
CA MET A 58 16.91 -10.71 -18.88
C MET A 58 17.96 -10.48 -17.79
N TYR A 59 18.94 -11.39 -17.65
CA TYR A 59 20.07 -11.28 -16.73
C TYR A 59 20.88 -9.98 -16.89
N GLU A 60 21.05 -9.50 -18.14
CA GLU A 60 21.73 -8.23 -18.46
C GLU A 60 21.08 -7.00 -17.79
N SER A 61 19.76 -7.01 -17.63
CA SER A 61 19.03 -5.94 -16.93
C SER A 61 19.28 -5.95 -15.43
N TRP A 62 19.49 -7.13 -14.84
CA TRP A 62 19.84 -7.31 -13.42
C TRP A 62 21.30 -6.94 -13.12
N LEU A 63 22.22 -7.25 -14.03
CA LEU A 63 23.62 -6.81 -13.98
C LEU A 63 23.75 -5.28 -13.89
N ARG A 64 22.92 -4.55 -14.65
CA ARG A 64 22.91 -3.08 -14.65
C ARG A 64 22.40 -2.47 -13.34
N LEU A 65 21.56 -3.19 -12.59
CA LEU A 65 21.02 -2.72 -11.32
C LEU A 65 21.97 -2.99 -10.13
N LEU A 66 22.86 -4.00 -10.20
CA LEU A 66 23.75 -4.37 -9.08
C LEU A 66 25.21 -4.66 -9.49
N PRO A 67 26.16 -3.72 -9.24
CA PRO A 67 27.59 -3.95 -9.44
C PRO A 67 28.13 -4.90 -8.35
N GLY A 68 28.21 -6.20 -8.67
CA GLY A 68 28.63 -7.28 -7.77
C GLY A 68 28.08 -8.67 -8.13
N PHE A 69 27.18 -8.72 -9.12
CA PHE A 69 26.56 -9.93 -9.66
C PHE A 69 27.57 -10.74 -10.49
N THR A 70 28.15 -11.81 -9.93
CA THR A 70 29.23 -12.56 -10.61
C THR A 70 28.82 -13.92 -11.18
N TRP A 71 27.64 -14.48 -10.88
CA TRP A 71 27.16 -15.72 -11.51
C TRP A 71 25.73 -16.12 -11.05
N LEU A 72 25.07 -17.07 -11.72
CA LEU A 72 23.80 -17.72 -11.31
C LEU A 72 23.98 -18.55 -10.02
N SER A 73 24.33 -17.87 -8.95
CA SER A 73 24.62 -18.44 -7.64
C SER A 73 23.46 -18.13 -6.70
N TRP A 74 23.11 -19.10 -5.84
CA TRP A 74 22.11 -18.96 -4.79
C TRP A 74 22.10 -17.59 -4.06
N PRO A 75 23.26 -17.00 -3.68
CA PRO A 75 23.27 -15.68 -3.04
C PRO A 75 22.77 -14.54 -3.94
N SER A 76 23.08 -14.54 -5.23
CA SER A 76 22.62 -13.51 -6.18
C SER A 76 21.11 -13.54 -6.38
N PHE A 77 20.51 -14.74 -6.38
CA PHE A 77 19.06 -14.91 -6.43
C PHE A 77 18.37 -14.36 -5.17
N LEU A 78 18.88 -14.70 -3.99
CA LEU A 78 18.34 -14.20 -2.72
C LEU A 78 18.47 -12.67 -2.61
N LEU A 79 19.58 -12.12 -3.11
CA LEU A 79 19.80 -10.67 -3.18
C LEU A 79 18.76 -9.99 -4.09
N GLY A 80 18.53 -10.51 -5.30
CA GLY A 80 17.52 -9.98 -6.22
C GLY A 80 16.09 -10.10 -5.68
N LEU A 81 15.79 -11.18 -4.95
CA LEU A 81 14.50 -11.35 -4.26
C LEU A 81 14.32 -10.32 -3.14
N ALA A 82 15.36 -10.08 -2.34
CA ALA A 82 15.33 -9.08 -1.27
C ALA A 82 15.19 -7.66 -1.84
N GLU A 83 15.94 -7.34 -2.90
CA GLU A 83 15.86 -6.06 -3.60
C GLU A 83 14.47 -5.83 -4.21
N SER A 84 13.93 -6.79 -4.96
CA SER A 84 12.59 -6.68 -5.57
C SER A 84 11.50 -6.48 -4.51
N PHE A 85 11.58 -7.17 -3.38
CA PHE A 85 10.69 -6.94 -2.25
C PHE A 85 10.88 -5.54 -1.65
N ALA A 86 12.12 -5.10 -1.47
CA ALA A 86 12.45 -3.77 -0.96
C ALA A 86 11.95 -2.65 -1.89
N TYR A 87 12.00 -2.83 -3.21
CA TYR A 87 11.42 -1.88 -4.17
C TYR A 87 9.89 -1.76 -4.00
N GLY A 88 9.18 -2.86 -3.75
CA GLY A 88 7.75 -2.81 -3.45
C GLY A 88 7.45 -2.03 -2.17
N TRP A 89 8.28 -2.20 -1.14
CA TRP A 89 8.19 -1.43 0.10
C TRP A 89 8.56 0.04 -0.08
N TYR A 90 9.57 0.34 -0.88
CA TYR A 90 9.95 1.71 -1.23
C TYR A 90 8.76 2.45 -1.86
N VAL A 91 8.10 1.84 -2.85
CA VAL A 91 6.90 2.41 -3.45
C VAL A 91 5.81 2.63 -2.41
N ALA A 92 5.54 1.66 -1.53
CA ALA A 92 4.50 1.81 -0.52
C ALA A 92 4.80 2.92 0.50
N LEU A 93 6.04 3.00 0.99
CA LEU A 93 6.47 4.01 1.98
C LEU A 93 6.52 5.41 1.40
N VAL A 94 6.79 5.57 0.11
CA VAL A 94 6.78 6.89 -0.55
C VAL A 94 5.37 7.26 -0.99
N PHE A 95 4.69 6.38 -1.72
CA PHE A 95 3.38 6.65 -2.31
C PHE A 95 2.26 6.70 -1.26
N GLY A 96 2.27 5.81 -0.27
CA GLY A 96 1.22 5.71 0.73
C GLY A 96 1.01 7.00 1.54
N PRO A 97 2.06 7.55 2.19
CA PRO A 97 1.98 8.83 2.88
C PRO A 97 1.66 9.99 1.95
N LEU A 98 2.22 10.00 0.73
CA LEU A 98 1.98 11.07 -0.25
C LEU A 98 0.52 11.11 -0.68
N TYR A 99 -0.07 9.96 -1.01
CA TYR A 99 -1.49 9.83 -1.32
C TYR A 99 -2.35 10.28 -0.14
N ASN A 100 -2.04 9.79 1.07
CA ASN A 100 -2.77 10.16 2.29
C ASN A 100 -2.70 11.68 2.57
N PHE A 101 -1.57 12.34 2.26
CA PHE A 101 -1.41 13.78 2.39
C PHE A 101 -2.30 14.56 1.42
N PHE A 102 -2.30 14.19 0.13
CA PHE A 102 -3.13 14.86 -0.87
C PHE A 102 -4.62 14.58 -0.65
N ALA A 103 -4.99 13.35 -0.29
CA ALA A 103 -6.37 12.98 0.05
C ALA A 103 -6.90 13.75 1.28
N ALA A 104 -6.05 13.98 2.28
CA ALA A 104 -6.40 14.79 3.44
C ALA A 104 -6.59 16.28 3.09
N ARG A 105 -5.90 16.78 2.06
CA ARG A 105 -5.99 18.18 1.61
C ARG A 105 -7.21 18.43 0.71
N SER A 106 -7.56 17.50 -0.17
CA SER A 106 -8.77 17.60 -1.00
C SER A 106 -10.05 17.59 -0.16
N GLY A 107 -10.16 16.66 0.79
CA GLY A 107 -11.34 16.59 1.68
C GLY A 107 -11.51 17.80 2.60
N ARG A 108 -10.44 18.56 2.87
CA ARG A 108 -10.53 19.83 3.63
C ARG A 108 -11.06 20.98 2.78
N ARG A 109 -10.83 20.94 1.46
CA ARG A 109 -11.24 21.98 0.51
C ARG A 109 -12.72 21.87 0.10
N GLU A 110 -13.34 20.70 0.27
CA GLU A 110 -14.79 20.52 0.08
C GLU A 110 -15.63 20.96 1.29
N ARG A 111 -14.99 21.14 2.46
CA ARG A 111 -15.66 21.51 3.73
C ARG A 111 -15.50 22.99 4.10
N ALA A 112 -14.80 23.78 3.31
CA ALA A 112 -14.59 25.22 3.49
C ALA A 112 -15.35 25.98 2.41
#